data_AF-A0A1H0T617-F1
#
_entry.id   AF-A0A1H0T617-F1
#
_cell.length_a   1.000
_cell.length_b   1.000
_cell.length_c   1.000
_cell.angle_alpha   90.00
_cell.angle_beta   90.00
_cell.angle_gamma   90.00
#
_symmetry.space_group_name_H-M   'P 1'
#
loop_
_entity.id
_entity.type
_entity.pdbx_description
1 polymer ?
#
loop_
_entity_poly.entity_id
_entity_poly.type
_entity_poly.pdbx_seq_one_letter_code
_entity_poly.pdbx_strand_id
1 'polypeptide(L)'
;MLAARLTEAAAVRSRGTPQAVSAYVRDVAAHGPEQAGAAAASAMGHTVELLWRRGWLPADVVAATPRSLSTLVVDVVAAQTAQYRQLHPRWRQQLAEIGADVWWTGAHLPLWAERKRLSLVEALARVVDLIAALMVLPQLPHLVPAPGESFARETKPTGVDARVLIRVRGLLAKAESTAFPEEAEALSAKAQELMARYAFEQAVVEGIDDRPQDAAAHRLWLEAPYQGPKAQLVDVVAGANRCRAVFYPKLGCVVLVGHETDVEIVTMLSRSLQVQAEHALGGSPSRGRAYRHSFLVAYAHRIRERLAGAGAPAASADTRLVPVLAKRDAAVTARFEAMFPGVRVRRSSVSSADGWGAGVLAADRADLHPGRRRIAG
;
A
#
# COMPACT_ATOMS: atom_id res chain seq x y z
N MET A 1 27.66 -17.76 15.28
CA MET A 1 27.45 -19.14 14.78
C MET A 1 25.98 -19.58 14.83
N LEU A 2 25.26 -19.41 15.95
CA LEU A 2 23.85 -19.85 16.05
C LEU A 2 22.89 -19.17 15.05
N ALA A 3 23.04 -17.86 14.81
CA ALA A 3 22.23 -17.15 13.81
C ALA A 3 22.40 -17.75 12.40
N ALA A 4 23.63 -18.10 12.02
CA ALA A 4 23.91 -18.75 10.74
C ALA A 4 23.25 -20.14 10.64
N ARG A 5 23.19 -20.91 11.74
CA ARG A 5 22.45 -22.18 11.78
C ARG A 5 20.95 -21.99 11.53
N LEU A 6 20.34 -20.93 12.04
CA LEU A 6 18.93 -20.62 11.76
C LEU A 6 18.71 -20.23 10.29
N THR A 7 19.62 -19.46 9.69
CA THR A 7 19.58 -19.13 8.26
C THR A 7 19.78 -20.35 7.37
N GLU A 8 20.69 -21.26 7.74
CA GLU A 8 20.90 -22.53 7.05
C GLU A 8 19.65 -23.41 7.12
N ALA A 9 19.05 -23.54 8.32
CA ALA A 9 17.79 -24.24 8.50
C ALA A 9 16.66 -23.64 7.63
N ALA A 10 16.61 -22.32 7.47
CA ALA A 10 15.67 -21.64 6.60
C ALA A 10 15.91 -21.94 5.10
N ALA A 11 17.16 -22.00 4.67
CA ALA A 11 17.51 -22.40 3.30
C ALA A 11 17.18 -23.88 3.00
N VAL A 12 17.28 -24.74 4.01
CA VAL A 12 16.81 -26.14 3.94
C VAL A 12 15.28 -26.17 3.88
N ARG A 13 14.60 -25.40 4.73
CA ARG A 13 13.14 -25.29 4.78
C ARG A 13 12.54 -24.80 3.47
N SER A 14 13.13 -23.80 2.83
CA SER A 14 12.66 -23.26 1.54
C SER A 14 12.77 -24.26 0.38
N ARG A 15 13.65 -25.27 0.51
CA ARG A 15 13.80 -26.40 -0.43
C ARG A 15 12.88 -27.59 -0.13
N GLY A 16 12.10 -27.53 0.95
CA GLY A 16 11.04 -28.51 1.24
C GLY A 16 11.48 -29.77 1.99
N THR A 17 12.53 -29.73 2.82
CA THR A 17 13.02 -30.88 3.61
C THR A 17 12.76 -30.70 5.13
N PRO A 18 11.59 -31.10 5.67
CA PRO A 18 11.17 -30.71 7.02
C PRO A 18 11.95 -31.38 8.16
N GLN A 19 12.40 -32.62 7.96
CA GLN A 19 13.07 -33.42 9.01
C GLN A 19 14.42 -32.83 9.42
N ALA A 20 15.14 -32.24 8.47
CA ALA A 20 16.43 -31.59 8.71
C ALA A 20 16.29 -30.33 9.58
N VAL A 21 15.17 -29.59 9.44
CA VAL A 21 14.92 -28.34 10.20
C VAL A 21 14.81 -28.60 11.70
N SER A 22 14.17 -29.69 12.11
CA SER A 22 13.98 -30.04 13.54
C SER A 22 15.29 -30.32 14.28
N ALA A 23 16.36 -30.73 13.58
CA ALA A 23 17.67 -30.93 14.19
C ALA A 23 18.34 -29.58 14.51
N TYR A 24 18.37 -28.66 13.53
CA TYR A 24 18.91 -27.31 13.73
C TYR A 24 18.20 -26.55 14.84
N VAL A 25 16.86 -26.61 14.87
CA VAL A 25 16.07 -25.90 15.87
C VAL A 25 16.37 -26.41 17.29
N ARG A 26 16.45 -27.74 17.49
CA ARG A 26 16.77 -28.33 18.80
C ARG A 26 18.17 -27.99 19.26
N ASP A 27 19.14 -28.00 18.35
CA ASP A 27 20.51 -27.61 18.65
C ASP A 27 20.60 -26.14 19.11
N VAL A 28 19.95 -25.21 18.41
CA VAL A 28 19.90 -23.80 18.83
C VAL A 28 19.18 -23.65 20.17
N ALA A 29 18.07 -24.38 20.37
CA ALA A 29 17.32 -24.35 21.63
C ALA A 29 18.13 -24.84 22.84
N ALA A 30 19.06 -25.78 22.64
CA ALA A 30 19.91 -26.32 23.71
C ALA A 30 20.84 -25.29 24.34
N HIS A 31 21.06 -24.14 23.69
CA HIS A 31 21.90 -23.06 24.19
C HIS A 31 21.17 -22.13 25.17
N GLY A 32 19.89 -22.38 25.45
CA GLY A 32 19.08 -21.58 26.37
C GLY A 32 18.32 -20.44 25.69
N PRO A 33 17.28 -19.90 26.35
CA PRO A 33 16.34 -18.94 25.76
C PRO A 33 16.97 -17.60 25.39
N GLU A 34 17.97 -17.13 26.16
CA GLU A 34 18.63 -15.85 25.89
C GLU A 34 19.50 -15.92 24.64
N GLN A 35 20.41 -16.91 24.56
CA GLN A 35 21.33 -17.08 23.44
C GLN A 35 20.57 -17.45 22.16
N ALA A 36 19.57 -18.34 22.26
CA ALA A 36 18.70 -18.68 21.14
C ALA A 36 17.87 -17.47 20.67
N GLY A 37 17.34 -16.67 21.60
CA GLY A 37 16.58 -15.46 21.30
C GLY A 37 17.43 -14.40 20.61
N ALA A 38 18.66 -14.16 21.08
CA ALA A 38 19.60 -13.23 20.45
C ALA A 38 20.01 -13.71 19.04
N ALA A 39 20.26 -15.01 18.86
CA ALA A 39 20.55 -15.60 17.56
C ALA A 39 19.39 -15.44 16.57
N ALA A 40 18.16 -15.66 17.03
CA ALA A 40 16.95 -15.45 16.23
C ALA A 40 16.75 -13.99 15.83
N ALA A 41 16.90 -13.05 16.77
CA ALA A 41 16.80 -11.62 16.49
C ALA A 41 17.82 -11.16 15.44
N SER A 42 19.08 -11.61 15.57
CA SER A 42 20.13 -11.32 14.60
C SER A 42 19.82 -11.90 13.21
N ALA A 43 19.39 -13.16 13.12
CA ALA A 43 19.09 -13.81 11.84
C ALA A 43 17.87 -13.16 11.14
N MET A 44 16.81 -12.85 11.89
CA MET A 44 15.63 -12.18 11.35
C MET A 44 15.93 -10.74 10.94
N GLY A 45 16.63 -9.98 11.79
CA GLY A 45 17.01 -8.59 11.53
C GLY A 45 17.86 -8.46 10.26
N HIS A 46 18.85 -9.34 10.08
CA HIS A 46 19.66 -9.39 8.86
C HIS A 46 18.82 -9.74 7.62
N THR A 47 17.87 -10.68 7.74
CA THR A 47 17.00 -11.07 6.62
C THR A 47 16.12 -9.90 6.16
N VAL A 48 15.51 -9.15 7.10
CA VAL A 48 14.72 -7.96 6.74
C VAL A 48 15.62 -6.85 6.21
N GLU A 49 16.88 -6.76 6.67
CA GLU A 49 17.85 -5.78 6.13
C GLU A 49 18.18 -5.98 4.67
N LEU A 50 18.38 -7.23 4.28
CA LEU A 50 18.54 -7.56 2.87
C LEU A 50 17.29 -7.20 2.06
N LEU A 51 16.09 -7.25 2.64
CA LEU A 51 14.86 -6.86 1.95
C LEU A 51 14.76 -5.36 1.71
N TRP A 52 15.19 -4.49 2.64
CA TRP A 52 15.18 -3.05 2.38
C TRP A 52 16.07 -2.67 1.19
N ARG A 53 17.25 -3.30 1.10
CA ARG A 53 18.19 -3.15 -0.04
C ARG A 53 17.63 -3.70 -1.36
N ARG A 54 16.55 -4.48 -1.30
CA ARG A 54 15.87 -5.10 -2.44
C ARG A 54 14.53 -4.43 -2.75
N GLY A 55 14.29 -3.22 -2.25
CA GLY A 55 13.11 -2.42 -2.57
C GLY A 55 11.82 -2.80 -1.83
N TRP A 56 11.95 -3.46 -0.68
CA TRP A 56 10.82 -3.79 0.19
C TRP A 56 10.62 -2.74 1.28
N LEU A 57 9.36 -2.30 1.46
CA LEU A 57 8.95 -1.40 2.53
C LEU A 57 8.32 -2.17 3.70
N PRO A 58 8.22 -1.57 4.90
CA PRO A 58 7.68 -2.23 6.09
C PRO A 58 6.34 -2.95 5.88
N ALA A 59 5.35 -2.25 5.32
CA ALA A 59 4.03 -2.83 5.09
C ALA A 59 4.06 -3.95 4.03
N ASP A 60 4.96 -3.86 3.06
CA ASP A 60 5.10 -4.88 2.01
C ASP A 60 5.65 -6.19 2.58
N VAL A 61 6.64 -6.11 3.48
CA VAL A 61 7.21 -7.28 4.16
C VAL A 61 6.12 -7.99 4.95
N VAL A 62 5.29 -7.25 5.68
CA VAL A 62 4.16 -7.83 6.43
C VAL A 62 3.13 -8.46 5.50
N ALA A 63 2.75 -7.77 4.42
CA ALA A 63 1.75 -8.26 3.47
C ALA A 63 2.20 -9.51 2.70
N ALA A 64 3.50 -9.64 2.41
CA ALA A 64 4.07 -10.85 1.78
C ALA A 64 4.24 -12.02 2.74
N THR A 65 4.13 -11.78 4.05
CA THR A 65 4.35 -12.81 5.07
C THR A 65 3.06 -13.58 5.34
N PRO A 66 3.11 -14.92 5.49
CA PRO A 66 1.95 -15.71 5.88
C PRO A 66 1.28 -15.18 7.16
N ARG A 67 -0.06 -15.19 7.20
CA ARG A 67 -0.84 -14.65 8.33
C ARG A 67 -0.46 -15.26 9.69
N SER A 68 -0.02 -16.52 9.73
CA SER A 68 0.44 -17.18 10.96
C SER A 68 1.73 -16.59 11.54
N LEU A 69 2.50 -15.85 10.74
CA LEU A 69 3.79 -15.25 11.09
C LEU A 69 3.71 -13.72 11.18
N SER A 70 2.54 -13.12 10.94
CA SER A 70 2.35 -11.66 10.86
C SER A 70 2.84 -10.93 12.10
N THR A 71 2.48 -11.41 13.30
CA THR A 71 2.91 -10.76 14.54
C THR A 71 4.42 -10.85 14.76
N LEU A 72 5.06 -11.92 14.30
CA LEU A 72 6.51 -12.07 14.44
C LEU A 72 7.23 -11.10 13.49
N VAL A 73 6.80 -10.99 12.23
CA VAL A 73 7.44 -10.10 11.27
C VAL A 73 7.22 -8.63 11.59
N VAL A 74 6.05 -8.25 12.15
CA VAL A 74 5.79 -6.87 12.63
C VAL A 74 6.77 -6.50 13.73
N ASP A 75 6.99 -7.39 14.72
CA ASP A 75 7.97 -7.16 15.78
C ASP A 75 9.40 -7.02 15.22
N VAL A 76 9.80 -7.88 14.27
CA VAL A 76 11.13 -7.78 13.63
C VAL A 76 11.29 -6.45 12.88
N VAL A 77 10.26 -6.02 12.14
CA VAL A 77 10.25 -4.74 11.44
C VAL A 77 10.36 -3.57 12.41
N ALA A 78 9.63 -3.61 13.54
CA ALA A 78 9.70 -2.59 14.59
C ALA A 78 11.11 -2.50 15.20
N ALA A 79 11.65 -3.65 15.63
CA ALA A 79 12.98 -3.76 16.25
C ALA A 79 14.07 -3.14 15.38
N GLN A 80 13.92 -3.32 14.08
CA GLN A 80 14.97 -3.06 13.15
C GLN A 80 14.87 -1.68 12.50
N THR A 81 13.65 -1.17 12.29
CA THR A 81 13.48 0.23 11.92
C THR A 81 13.84 1.19 13.07
N ALA A 82 13.72 0.76 14.33
CA ALA A 82 14.15 1.52 15.50
C ALA A 82 15.67 1.81 15.55
N GLN A 83 16.49 1.09 14.78
CA GLN A 83 17.94 1.32 14.70
C GLN A 83 18.30 2.54 13.84
N TYR A 84 17.37 3.03 13.01
CA TYR A 84 17.60 4.13 12.10
C TYR A 84 17.18 5.47 12.72
N ARG A 85 18.08 6.45 12.71
CA ARG A 85 17.80 7.81 13.22
C ARG A 85 16.83 8.59 12.34
N GLN A 86 16.87 8.37 11.04
CA GLN A 86 16.06 9.08 10.05
C GLN A 86 15.36 8.08 9.14
N LEU A 87 14.04 8.24 9.07
CA LEU A 87 13.16 7.46 8.21
C LEU A 87 12.38 8.40 7.29
N HIS A 88 12.29 8.01 6.03
CA HIS A 88 11.46 8.69 5.05
C HIS A 88 9.99 8.73 5.55
N PRO A 89 9.22 9.82 5.32
CA PRO A 89 7.84 9.95 5.81
C PRO A 89 6.96 8.71 5.53
N ARG A 90 7.07 8.15 4.33
CA ARG A 90 6.37 6.90 3.93
C ARG A 90 6.67 5.71 4.84
N TRP A 91 7.90 5.57 5.33
CA TRP A 91 8.25 4.50 6.27
C TRP A 91 7.54 4.69 7.59
N ARG A 92 7.57 5.92 8.14
CA ARG A 92 6.88 6.25 9.40
C ARG A 92 5.38 6.03 9.30
N GLN A 93 4.77 6.45 8.18
CA GLN A 93 3.36 6.18 7.90
C GLN A 93 3.07 4.67 7.90
N GLN A 94 3.85 3.87 7.17
CA GLN A 94 3.61 2.42 7.11
C GLN A 94 3.82 1.72 8.46
N LEU A 95 4.82 2.15 9.24
CA LEU A 95 5.06 1.61 10.58
C LEU A 95 3.86 1.88 11.51
N ALA A 96 3.29 3.09 11.44
CA ALA A 96 2.06 3.42 12.17
C ALA A 96 0.86 2.60 11.68
N GLU A 97 0.70 2.43 10.36
CA GLU A 97 -0.39 1.63 9.77
C GLU A 97 -0.37 0.15 10.21
N ILE A 98 0.82 -0.44 10.35
CA ILE A 98 0.96 -1.85 10.77
C ILE A 98 1.13 -2.02 12.29
N GLY A 99 1.19 -0.93 13.06
CA GLY A 99 1.42 -0.98 14.51
C GLY A 99 2.79 -1.55 14.90
N ALA A 100 3.83 -1.21 14.14
CA ALA A 100 5.20 -1.70 14.37
C ALA A 100 5.90 -0.93 15.50
N ASP A 101 5.53 -1.25 16.74
CA ASP A 101 6.12 -0.69 17.96
C ASP A 101 6.89 -1.74 18.77
N VAL A 102 8.03 -1.34 19.33
CA VAL A 102 8.83 -2.20 20.21
C VAL A 102 8.18 -2.23 21.60
N TRP A 103 7.52 -3.34 21.92
CA TRP A 103 6.80 -3.52 23.19
C TRP A 103 7.59 -4.29 24.26
N TRP A 104 8.76 -4.80 23.93
CA TRP A 104 9.57 -5.67 24.80
C TRP A 104 10.87 -5.00 25.23
N THR A 105 11.44 -5.50 26.33
CA THR A 105 12.79 -5.17 26.81
C THR A 105 13.60 -6.45 26.96
N GLY A 106 14.83 -6.48 26.45
CA GLY A 106 15.66 -7.69 26.46
C GLY A 106 15.40 -8.62 25.26
N ALA A 107 15.53 -9.94 25.47
CA ALA A 107 15.39 -10.93 24.40
C ALA A 107 13.92 -11.06 23.95
N HIS A 108 13.65 -10.75 22.69
CA HIS A 108 12.30 -10.77 22.10
C HIS A 108 11.66 -12.16 22.06
N LEU A 109 12.37 -13.16 21.52
CA LEU A 109 11.78 -14.46 21.19
C LEU A 109 11.15 -15.19 22.39
N PRO A 110 11.77 -15.25 23.59
CA PRO A 110 11.13 -15.85 24.76
C PRO A 110 9.82 -15.17 25.16
N LEU A 111 9.78 -13.84 25.17
CA LEU A 111 8.58 -13.06 25.51
C LEU A 111 7.47 -13.25 24.47
N TRP A 112 7.84 -13.31 23.19
CA TRP A 112 6.91 -13.59 22.11
C TRP A 112 6.36 -15.03 22.21
N ALA A 113 7.22 -16.00 22.51
CA ALA A 113 6.84 -17.41 22.68
C ALA A 113 5.85 -17.58 23.84
N GLU A 114 6.08 -16.91 24.97
CA GLU A 114 5.15 -16.89 26.10
C GLU A 114 3.77 -16.34 25.71
N ARG A 115 3.71 -15.18 25.05
CA ARG A 115 2.46 -14.59 24.55
C ARG A 115 1.71 -15.50 23.59
N LYS A 116 2.43 -16.28 22.78
CA LYS A 116 1.86 -17.25 21.83
C LYS A 116 1.65 -18.64 22.43
N ARG A 117 2.02 -18.85 23.70
CA ARG A 117 1.98 -20.15 24.40
C ARG A 117 2.73 -21.25 23.64
N LEU A 118 3.92 -20.90 23.14
CA LEU A 118 4.81 -21.78 22.41
C LEU A 118 6.02 -22.15 23.27
N SER A 119 6.52 -23.37 23.11
CA SER A 119 7.86 -23.73 23.58
C SER A 119 8.94 -22.98 22.80
N LEU A 120 10.15 -22.90 23.34
CA LEU A 120 11.30 -22.30 22.65
C LEU A 120 11.57 -22.97 21.28
N VAL A 121 11.44 -24.29 21.21
CA VAL A 121 11.62 -25.08 19.97
C VAL A 121 10.56 -24.68 18.94
N GLU A 122 9.29 -24.59 19.32
CA GLU A 122 8.22 -24.17 18.42
C GLU A 122 8.39 -22.72 17.96
N ALA A 123 8.81 -21.82 18.85
CA ALA A 123 9.09 -20.43 18.52
C ALA A 123 10.25 -20.30 17.51
N LEU A 124 11.36 -21.02 17.73
CA LEU A 124 12.47 -21.08 16.79
C LEU A 124 12.07 -21.70 15.44
N ALA A 125 11.16 -22.68 15.42
CA ALA A 125 10.62 -23.20 14.16
C ALA A 125 9.84 -22.11 13.39
N ARG A 126 9.09 -21.24 14.08
CA ARG A 126 8.42 -20.07 13.47
C ARG A 126 9.43 -19.04 12.93
N VAL A 127 10.55 -18.84 13.62
CA VAL A 127 11.67 -18.01 13.12
C VAL A 127 12.22 -18.57 11.82
N VAL A 128 12.46 -19.89 11.74
CA VAL A 128 12.93 -20.55 10.52
C VAL A 128 11.90 -20.45 9.40
N ASP A 129 10.62 -20.67 9.68
CA ASP A 129 9.53 -20.52 8.71
C ASP A 129 9.46 -19.07 8.16
N LEU A 130 9.64 -18.06 9.03
CA LEU A 130 9.65 -16.65 8.63
C LEU A 130 10.86 -16.33 7.73
N ILE A 131 12.07 -16.68 8.16
CA ILE A 131 13.28 -16.43 7.37
C ILE A 131 13.15 -17.12 6.00
N ALA A 132 12.67 -18.36 5.96
CA ALA A 132 12.47 -19.10 4.71
C ALA A 132 11.47 -18.41 3.77
N ALA A 133 10.37 -17.87 4.31
CA ALA A 133 9.37 -17.12 3.53
C ALA A 133 9.93 -15.81 2.98
N LEU A 134 10.76 -15.11 3.76
CA LEU A 134 11.34 -13.82 3.38
C LEU A 134 12.49 -13.97 2.38
N MET A 135 13.34 -14.98 2.52
CA MET A 135 14.52 -15.18 1.66
C MET A 135 14.17 -15.43 0.19
N VAL A 136 13.01 -16.02 -0.09
CA VAL A 136 12.56 -16.32 -1.47
C VAL A 136 11.92 -15.12 -2.18
N LEU A 137 11.70 -14.02 -1.47
CA LEU A 137 11.10 -12.82 -2.06
C LEU A 137 12.01 -12.24 -3.15
N PRO A 138 11.46 -11.75 -4.28
CA PRO A 138 12.24 -11.19 -5.38
C PRO A 138 12.80 -9.79 -5.05
N GLN A 139 13.72 -9.32 -5.90
CA GLN A 139 14.08 -7.91 -5.91
C GLN A 139 12.95 -7.09 -6.54
N LEU A 140 12.67 -5.92 -5.97
CA LEU A 140 11.66 -4.99 -6.45
C LEU A 140 12.29 -3.60 -6.68
N PRO A 141 11.70 -2.77 -7.55
CA PRO A 141 12.10 -1.37 -7.66
C PRO A 141 11.97 -0.65 -6.31
N HIS A 142 12.94 0.19 -5.98
CA HIS A 142 12.89 1.06 -4.81
C HIS A 142 11.85 2.16 -5.04
N LEU A 143 10.83 2.23 -4.19
CA LEU A 143 9.77 3.23 -4.29
C LEU A 143 10.14 4.54 -3.60
N VAL A 144 10.86 4.42 -2.49
CA VAL A 144 11.45 5.50 -1.69
C VAL A 144 12.86 5.07 -1.28
N PRO A 145 13.74 6.02 -0.89
CA PRO A 145 15.07 5.68 -0.38
C PRO A 145 15.03 4.68 0.76
N ALA A 146 16.08 3.84 0.85
CA ALA A 146 16.23 2.84 1.89
C ALA A 146 16.42 3.52 3.27
N PRO A 147 16.15 2.84 4.39
CA PRO A 147 16.29 3.46 5.70
C PRO A 147 17.76 3.81 5.95
N GLY A 148 18.01 5.01 6.45
CA GLY A 148 19.37 5.57 6.63
C GLY A 148 19.97 6.26 5.40
N GLU A 149 19.35 6.15 4.21
CA GLU A 149 19.76 6.95 3.05
C GLU A 149 19.29 8.40 3.19
N SER A 150 20.08 9.32 2.64
CA SER A 150 19.71 10.73 2.59
C SER A 150 18.60 10.95 1.56
N PHE A 151 17.58 11.72 1.94
CA PHE A 151 16.50 12.15 1.04
C PHE A 151 16.31 13.66 1.16
N ALA A 152 15.87 14.30 0.07
CA ALA A 152 15.54 15.72 0.09
C ALA A 152 14.44 15.96 1.13
N ARG A 153 14.71 16.86 2.08
CA ARG A 153 13.74 17.21 3.11
C ARG A 153 12.60 17.97 2.43
N GLU A 154 11.35 17.55 2.65
CA GLU A 154 10.19 18.33 2.24
C GLU A 154 10.42 19.79 2.67
N THR A 155 10.38 20.70 1.69
CA THR A 155 10.50 22.13 1.95
C THR A 155 9.37 22.51 2.89
N LYS A 156 9.71 23.10 4.04
CA LYS A 156 8.69 23.64 4.95
C LYS A 156 7.75 24.56 4.17
N PRO A 157 6.44 24.53 4.46
CA PRO A 157 5.50 25.46 3.87
C PRO A 157 6.03 26.89 4.02
N THR A 158 6.02 27.64 2.93
CA THR A 158 6.45 29.04 2.90
C THR A 158 5.59 29.88 3.85
N GLY A 159 6.03 31.09 4.19
CA GLY A 159 5.29 31.97 5.11
C GLY A 159 3.88 32.34 4.64
N VAL A 160 3.56 32.19 3.35
CA VAL A 160 2.19 32.35 2.80
C VAL A 160 1.35 31.11 3.10
N ASP A 161 1.91 29.92 2.86
CA ASP A 161 1.29 28.62 3.09
C ASP A 161 0.90 28.44 4.57
N ALA A 162 1.79 28.83 5.48
CA ALA A 162 1.52 28.81 6.91
C ALA A 162 0.32 29.70 7.29
N ARG A 163 0.16 30.88 6.67
CA ARG A 163 -0.95 31.80 6.94
C ARG A 163 -2.29 31.28 6.45
N VAL A 164 -2.33 30.68 5.26
CA VAL A 164 -3.56 30.05 4.73
C VAL A 164 -3.97 28.87 5.60
N LEU A 165 -3.03 28.01 6.00
CA LEU A 165 -3.30 26.88 6.89
C LEU A 165 -3.77 27.32 8.29
N ILE A 166 -3.22 28.40 8.84
CA ILE A 166 -3.72 28.99 10.10
C ILE A 166 -5.18 29.45 9.94
N ARG A 167 -5.51 30.09 8.82
CA ARG A 167 -6.86 30.58 8.56
C ARG A 167 -7.88 29.45 8.38
N VAL A 168 -7.51 28.38 7.69
CA VAL A 168 -8.33 27.18 7.53
C VAL A 168 -8.56 26.50 8.89
N ARG A 169 -7.51 26.33 9.69
CA ARG A 169 -7.65 25.80 11.07
C ARG A 169 -8.56 26.67 11.92
N GLY A 170 -8.48 27.99 11.81
CA GLY A 170 -9.37 28.91 12.51
C GLY A 170 -10.83 28.78 12.10
N LEU A 171 -11.13 28.58 10.81
CA LEU A 171 -12.48 28.35 10.31
C LEU A 171 -13.07 27.03 10.80
N LEU A 172 -12.27 25.95 10.79
CA LEU A 172 -12.69 24.64 11.28
C LEU A 172 -12.89 24.62 12.79
N ALA A 173 -11.97 25.21 13.56
CA ALA A 173 -12.15 25.35 15.01
C ALA A 173 -13.40 26.15 15.37
N LYS A 174 -13.72 27.18 14.57
CA LYS A 174 -14.96 27.93 14.74
C LYS A 174 -16.20 27.10 14.41
N ALA A 175 -16.15 26.29 13.35
CA ALA A 175 -17.22 25.36 12.97
C ALA A 175 -17.49 24.30 14.07
N GLU A 176 -16.44 23.83 14.74
CA GLU A 176 -16.57 22.88 15.87
C GLU A 176 -17.11 23.54 17.15
N SER A 177 -16.92 24.86 17.31
CA SER A 177 -17.31 25.60 18.52
C SER A 177 -18.72 26.19 18.48
N THR A 178 -19.38 26.24 17.32
CA THR A 178 -20.72 26.83 17.20
C THR A 178 -21.81 25.79 17.49
N ALA A 179 -22.87 26.23 18.18
CA ALA A 179 -24.04 25.39 18.46
C ALA A 179 -25.06 25.39 17.29
N PHE A 180 -24.82 26.18 16.24
CA PHE A 180 -25.71 26.33 15.08
C PHE A 180 -25.24 25.46 13.91
N PRO A 181 -25.99 24.40 13.53
CA PRO A 181 -25.58 23.47 12.48
C PRO A 181 -25.35 24.12 11.11
N GLU A 182 -26.20 25.07 10.72
CA GLU A 182 -26.08 25.79 9.44
C GLU A 182 -24.82 26.67 9.39
N GLU A 183 -24.44 27.28 10.52
CA GLU A 183 -23.20 28.05 10.62
C GLU A 183 -21.97 27.14 10.53
N ALA A 184 -22.00 25.98 11.20
CA ALA A 184 -20.93 24.98 11.14
C ALA A 184 -20.72 24.46 9.71
N GLU A 185 -21.81 24.19 8.98
CA GLU A 185 -21.75 23.79 7.57
C GLU A 185 -21.18 24.90 6.68
N ALA A 186 -21.64 26.15 6.84
CA ALA A 186 -21.15 27.28 6.07
C ALA A 186 -19.65 27.56 6.30
N LEU A 187 -19.18 27.47 7.55
CA LEU A 187 -17.77 27.63 7.91
C LEU A 187 -16.90 26.51 7.35
N SER A 188 -17.38 25.26 7.39
CA SER A 188 -16.71 24.10 6.82
C SER A 188 -16.61 24.19 5.29
N ALA A 189 -17.70 24.58 4.63
CA ALA A 189 -17.73 24.83 3.19
C ALA A 189 -16.74 25.94 2.81
N LYS A 190 -16.66 27.03 3.60
CA LYS A 190 -15.72 28.12 3.33
C LYS A 190 -14.27 27.71 3.52
N ALA A 191 -13.98 26.87 4.51
CA ALA A 191 -12.65 26.30 4.73
C ALA A 191 -12.23 25.42 3.53
N GLN A 192 -13.15 24.59 3.03
CA GLN A 192 -12.92 23.76 1.83
C GLN A 192 -12.69 24.60 0.57
N GLU A 193 -13.50 25.65 0.36
CA GLU A 193 -13.33 26.59 -0.76
C GLU A 193 -11.96 27.28 -0.72
N LEU A 194 -11.55 27.77 0.46
CA LEU A 194 -10.26 28.44 0.65
C LEU A 194 -9.08 27.49 0.37
N MET A 195 -9.16 26.25 0.84
CA MET A 195 -8.15 25.22 0.54
C MET A 195 -8.11 24.86 -0.94
N ALA A 196 -9.26 24.69 -1.59
CA ALA A 196 -9.34 24.35 -3.01
C ALA A 196 -8.73 25.46 -3.87
N ARG A 197 -9.04 26.74 -3.57
CA ARG A 197 -8.48 27.89 -4.26
C ARG A 197 -6.97 28.02 -4.06
N TYR A 198 -6.50 27.86 -2.83
CA TYR A 198 -5.07 27.93 -2.54
C TYR A 198 -4.30 26.78 -3.23
N ALA A 199 -4.82 25.55 -3.21
CA ALA A 199 -4.23 24.42 -3.93
C ALA A 199 -4.17 24.68 -5.44
N PHE A 200 -5.19 25.32 -6.01
CA PHE A 200 -5.20 25.77 -7.40
C PHE A 200 -4.10 26.81 -7.67
N GLU A 201 -4.02 27.86 -6.84
CA GLU A 201 -3.01 28.92 -6.98
C GLU A 201 -1.58 28.36 -6.88
N GLN A 202 -1.33 27.45 -5.95
CA GLN A 202 -0.05 26.74 -5.84
C GLN A 202 0.25 25.90 -7.06
N ALA A 203 -0.72 25.14 -7.57
CA ALA A 203 -0.53 24.35 -8.79
C ALA A 203 -0.17 25.24 -9.99
N VAL A 204 -0.82 26.40 -10.15
CA VAL A 204 -0.49 27.36 -11.20
C VAL A 204 0.93 27.90 -11.03
N VAL A 205 1.33 28.25 -9.80
CA VAL A 205 2.70 28.71 -9.49
C VAL A 205 3.74 27.61 -9.78
N GLU A 206 3.47 26.36 -9.39
CA GLU A 206 4.29 25.19 -9.73
C GLU A 206 4.38 24.96 -11.24
N GLY A 207 3.35 25.34 -12.00
CA GLY A 207 3.36 25.31 -13.46
C GLY A 207 4.29 26.35 -14.09
N ILE A 208 4.35 27.54 -13.48
CA ILE A 208 5.21 28.66 -13.89
C ILE A 208 6.67 28.40 -13.50
N ASP A 209 6.88 27.80 -12.34
CA ASP A 209 8.20 27.37 -11.87
C ASP A 209 8.73 26.21 -12.72
N ASP A 210 10.01 26.21 -13.07
CA ASP A 210 10.65 25.13 -13.84
C ASP A 210 11.14 24.00 -12.93
N ARG A 211 10.62 23.94 -11.69
CA ARG A 211 10.91 22.86 -10.75
C ARG A 211 10.41 21.53 -11.33
N PRO A 212 11.25 20.48 -11.32
CA PRO A 212 10.82 19.14 -11.71
C PRO A 212 9.64 18.69 -10.85
N GLN A 213 8.56 18.25 -11.49
CA GLN A 213 7.50 17.52 -10.80
C GLN A 213 8.02 16.12 -10.45
N ASP A 214 7.86 15.69 -9.20
CA ASP A 214 8.20 14.32 -8.82
C ASP A 214 6.95 13.43 -8.89
N ALA A 215 7.12 12.24 -9.45
CA ALA A 215 6.09 11.22 -9.45
C ALA A 215 6.32 10.30 -8.25
N ALA A 216 5.29 10.08 -7.45
CA ALA A 216 5.31 9.09 -6.39
C ALA A 216 5.11 7.67 -6.95
N ALA A 217 5.52 6.67 -6.16
CA ALA A 217 5.21 5.28 -6.43
C ALA A 217 4.71 4.57 -5.17
N HIS A 218 3.64 3.81 -5.29
CA HIS A 218 3.00 3.12 -4.16
C HIS A 218 2.64 1.68 -4.50
N ARG A 219 2.80 0.76 -3.54
CA ARG A 219 2.46 -0.66 -3.71
C ARG A 219 1.13 -0.97 -3.03
N LEU A 220 0.13 -1.32 -3.84
CA LEU A 220 -1.19 -1.73 -3.40
C LEU A 220 -1.31 -3.26 -3.42
N TRP A 221 -1.41 -3.87 -2.25
CA TRP A 221 -1.60 -5.32 -2.11
C TRP A 221 -3.06 -5.72 -2.35
N LEU A 222 -3.27 -6.81 -3.07
CA LEU A 222 -4.58 -7.34 -3.42
C LEU A 222 -4.84 -8.65 -2.69
N GLU A 223 -5.98 -8.74 -2.02
CA GLU A 223 -6.38 -9.97 -1.35
C GLU A 223 -6.79 -11.05 -2.35
N ALA A 224 -6.26 -12.25 -2.16
CA ALA A 224 -6.73 -13.44 -2.87
C ALA A 224 -8.14 -13.84 -2.39
N PRO A 225 -8.96 -14.49 -3.25
CA PRO A 225 -8.69 -14.89 -4.64
C PRO A 225 -8.91 -13.76 -5.67
N TYR A 226 -8.68 -14.08 -6.95
CA TYR A 226 -8.96 -13.21 -8.11
C TYR A 226 -8.15 -11.91 -8.19
N GLN A 227 -6.88 -11.97 -7.76
CA GLN A 227 -5.97 -10.81 -7.81
C GLN A 227 -5.79 -10.26 -9.23
N GLY A 228 -5.86 -11.08 -10.27
CA GLY A 228 -5.81 -10.62 -11.67
C GLY A 228 -6.95 -9.68 -12.03
N PRO A 229 -8.23 -10.11 -11.93
CA PRO A 229 -9.37 -9.21 -12.11
C PRO A 229 -9.37 -7.99 -11.17
N LYS A 230 -8.98 -8.16 -9.90
CA LYS A 230 -8.82 -7.02 -8.96
C LYS A 230 -7.76 -6.02 -9.45
N ALA A 231 -6.64 -6.50 -9.99
CA ALA A 231 -5.60 -5.64 -10.56
C ALA A 231 -6.10 -4.90 -11.81
N GLN A 232 -6.97 -5.51 -12.62
CA GLN A 232 -7.60 -4.84 -13.75
C GLN A 232 -8.47 -3.66 -13.31
N LEU A 233 -9.21 -3.80 -12.19
CA LEU A 233 -9.96 -2.68 -11.62
C LEU A 233 -9.03 -1.55 -11.16
N VAL A 234 -7.91 -1.88 -10.51
CA VAL A 234 -6.91 -0.87 -10.10
C VAL A 234 -6.32 -0.16 -11.32
N ASP A 235 -5.97 -0.89 -12.38
CA ASP A 235 -5.46 -0.31 -13.63
C ASP A 235 -6.45 0.66 -14.29
N VAL A 236 -7.73 0.29 -14.31
CA VAL A 236 -8.83 1.14 -14.79
C VAL A 236 -8.90 2.45 -14.01
N VAL A 237 -8.89 2.36 -12.68
CA VAL A 237 -8.96 3.53 -11.80
C VAL A 237 -7.70 4.38 -11.93
N ALA A 238 -6.52 3.76 -12.04
CA ALA A 238 -5.25 4.45 -12.24
C ALA A 238 -5.26 5.28 -13.53
N GLY A 239 -5.63 4.67 -14.66
CA GLY A 239 -5.68 5.37 -15.94
C GLY A 239 -6.66 6.55 -15.96
N ALA A 240 -7.78 6.46 -15.24
CA ALA A 240 -8.73 7.57 -15.11
C ALA A 240 -8.22 8.74 -14.26
N ASN A 241 -7.20 8.51 -13.43
CA ASN A 241 -6.66 9.48 -12.48
C ASN A 241 -5.18 9.79 -12.78
N ARG A 242 -4.77 9.78 -14.05
CA ARG A 242 -3.40 10.12 -14.51
C ARG A 242 -2.29 9.33 -13.81
N CYS A 243 -2.60 8.12 -13.37
CA CYS A 243 -1.64 7.19 -12.81
C CYS A 243 -1.37 6.05 -13.80
N ARG A 244 -0.22 5.41 -13.64
CA ARG A 244 0.12 4.15 -14.32
C ARG A 244 0.20 3.02 -13.30
N ALA A 245 -0.15 1.81 -13.71
CA ALA A 245 -0.20 0.64 -12.84
C ALA A 245 0.58 -0.55 -13.43
N VAL A 246 1.31 -1.30 -12.60
CA VAL A 246 1.97 -2.56 -12.95
C VAL A 246 1.58 -3.65 -11.97
N PHE A 247 0.98 -4.73 -12.45
CA PHE A 247 0.63 -5.88 -11.63
C PHE A 247 1.78 -6.88 -11.52
N TYR A 248 2.06 -7.35 -10.30
CA TYR A 248 2.99 -8.45 -9.99
C TYR A 248 2.22 -9.72 -9.61
N PRO A 249 1.90 -10.63 -10.56
CA PRO A 249 0.99 -11.75 -10.31
C PRO A 249 1.50 -12.73 -9.26
N LYS A 250 2.82 -12.92 -9.15
CA LYS A 250 3.42 -13.83 -8.17
C LYS A 250 3.34 -13.30 -6.73
N LEU A 251 3.24 -11.99 -6.57
CA LEU A 251 3.11 -11.33 -5.25
C LEU A 251 1.66 -10.97 -4.94
N GLY A 252 0.85 -10.73 -5.97
CA GLY A 252 -0.52 -10.28 -5.77
C GLY A 252 -0.62 -8.79 -5.41
N CYS A 253 0.29 -7.97 -5.90
CA CYS A 253 0.28 -6.52 -5.66
C CYS A 253 0.37 -5.73 -6.97
N VAL A 254 -0.09 -4.49 -6.94
CA VAL A 254 0.00 -3.51 -8.04
C VAL A 254 0.92 -2.38 -7.59
N VAL A 255 1.89 -2.00 -8.40
CA VAL A 255 2.65 -0.76 -8.21
C VAL A 255 1.97 0.35 -9.00
N LEU A 256 1.57 1.41 -8.31
CA LEU A 256 1.04 2.64 -8.85
C LEU A 256 2.18 3.64 -9.01
N VAL A 257 2.20 4.36 -10.12
CA VAL A 257 3.09 5.51 -10.36
C VAL A 257 2.22 6.69 -10.77
N GLY A 258 2.34 7.81 -10.07
CA GLY A 258 1.44 8.96 -10.23
C GLY A 258 1.90 10.13 -9.38
N HIS A 259 1.25 11.28 -9.49
CA HIS A 259 1.40 12.33 -8.47
C HIS A 259 0.86 11.82 -7.12
N GLU A 260 1.44 12.23 -5.98
CA GLU A 260 1.07 11.70 -4.64
C GLU A 260 -0.45 11.72 -4.40
N THR A 261 -1.10 12.86 -4.64
CA THR A 261 -2.57 13.00 -4.49
C THR A 261 -3.35 12.08 -5.43
N ASP A 262 -2.88 11.90 -6.67
CA ASP A 262 -3.56 11.05 -7.64
C ASP A 262 -3.45 9.57 -7.21
N VAL A 263 -2.29 9.16 -6.68
CA VAL A 263 -2.05 7.81 -6.13
C VAL A 263 -2.93 7.54 -4.91
N GLU A 264 -3.11 8.51 -4.02
CA GLU A 264 -4.03 8.42 -2.88
C GLU A 264 -5.48 8.23 -3.33
N ILE A 265 -5.95 9.04 -4.30
CA ILE A 265 -7.28 8.93 -4.90
C ILE A 265 -7.48 7.53 -5.48
N VAL A 266 -6.52 7.05 -6.28
CA VAL A 266 -6.58 5.72 -6.89
C VAL A 266 -6.64 4.63 -5.82
N THR A 267 -5.86 4.75 -4.75
CA THR A 267 -5.82 3.78 -3.65
C THR A 267 -7.16 3.71 -2.94
N MET A 268 -7.74 4.86 -2.56
CA MET A 268 -9.03 4.93 -1.88
C MET A 268 -10.19 4.43 -2.76
N LEU A 269 -10.27 4.93 -4.00
CA LEU A 269 -11.33 4.55 -4.94
C LEU A 269 -11.24 3.06 -5.30
N SER A 270 -10.04 2.53 -5.52
CA SER A 270 -9.86 1.10 -5.80
C SER A 270 -10.31 0.22 -4.63
N ARG A 271 -9.98 0.60 -3.38
CA ARG A 271 -10.43 -0.14 -2.18
C ARG A 271 -11.95 -0.09 -2.04
N SER A 272 -12.56 1.09 -2.19
CA SER A 272 -14.02 1.24 -2.14
C SER A 272 -14.71 0.39 -3.20
N LEU A 273 -14.26 0.43 -4.46
CA LEU A 273 -14.85 -0.33 -5.54
C LEU A 273 -14.66 -1.84 -5.39
N GLN A 274 -13.55 -2.30 -4.79
CA GLN A 274 -13.37 -3.72 -4.46
C GLN A 274 -14.40 -4.20 -3.43
N VAL A 275 -14.61 -3.43 -2.35
CA VAL A 275 -15.64 -3.75 -1.33
C VAL A 275 -17.04 -3.78 -1.95
N GLN A 276 -17.37 -2.81 -2.80
CA GLN A 276 -18.66 -2.77 -3.51
C GLN A 276 -18.84 -3.99 -4.43
N ALA A 277 -17.80 -4.37 -5.17
CA ALA A 277 -17.83 -5.56 -6.03
C ALA A 277 -17.98 -6.86 -5.23
N GLU A 278 -17.31 -6.98 -4.08
CA GLU A 278 -17.42 -8.14 -3.19
C GLU A 278 -18.82 -8.24 -2.56
N HIS A 279 -19.41 -7.11 -2.15
CA HIS A 279 -20.78 -7.07 -1.67
C HIS A 279 -21.79 -7.51 -2.75
N ALA A 280 -21.64 -6.99 -3.98
CA ALA A 280 -22.48 -7.38 -5.10
C ALA A 280 -22.32 -8.86 -5.50
N LEU A 281 -21.11 -9.42 -5.36
CA LEU A 281 -20.85 -10.86 -5.54
C LEU A 281 -21.47 -11.72 -4.44
N GLY A 282 -21.46 -11.24 -3.19
CA GLY A 282 -22.01 -11.93 -2.02
C GLY A 282 -23.52 -12.18 -2.11
N GLY A 283 -24.25 -11.37 -2.89
CA GLY A 283 -25.67 -11.55 -3.16
C GLY A 283 -26.04 -12.73 -4.07
N SER A 284 -25.08 -13.52 -4.56
CA SER A 284 -25.35 -14.68 -5.43
C SER A 284 -24.69 -15.97 -4.89
N PRO A 285 -25.40 -16.77 -4.07
CA PRO A 285 -24.81 -17.86 -3.29
C PRO A 285 -24.28 -19.07 -4.09
N SER A 286 -24.63 -19.23 -5.37
CA SER A 286 -24.48 -20.51 -6.09
C SER A 286 -23.51 -20.54 -7.28
N ARG A 287 -22.70 -19.49 -7.52
CA ARG A 287 -22.03 -19.36 -8.84
C ARG A 287 -20.52 -19.64 -8.83
N GLY A 288 -20.08 -20.60 -9.64
CA GLY A 288 -18.70 -21.12 -9.66
C GLY A 288 -17.59 -20.14 -10.07
N ARG A 289 -16.34 -20.64 -10.14
CA ARG A 289 -15.14 -19.83 -10.41
C ARG A 289 -15.23 -19.00 -11.69
N ALA A 290 -15.76 -19.58 -12.77
CA ALA A 290 -15.90 -18.92 -14.08
C ALA A 290 -16.84 -17.70 -14.03
N TYR A 291 -17.93 -17.80 -13.27
CA TYR A 291 -18.86 -16.69 -13.04
C TYR A 291 -18.17 -15.55 -12.29
N ARG A 292 -17.55 -15.83 -11.13
CA ARG A 292 -16.90 -14.80 -10.31
C ARG A 292 -15.77 -14.09 -11.04
N HIS A 293 -14.98 -14.84 -11.81
CA HIS A 293 -13.95 -14.27 -12.67
C HIS A 293 -14.55 -13.33 -13.73
N SER A 294 -15.55 -13.81 -14.48
CA SER A 294 -16.21 -13.02 -15.54
C SER A 294 -16.91 -11.79 -14.98
N PHE A 295 -17.52 -11.89 -13.79
CA PHE A 295 -18.11 -10.78 -13.05
C PHE A 295 -17.09 -9.69 -12.76
N LEU A 296 -15.95 -10.02 -12.15
CA LEU A 296 -14.96 -9.01 -11.76
C LEU A 296 -14.32 -8.33 -12.98
N VAL A 297 -14.08 -9.10 -14.06
CA VAL A 297 -13.59 -8.54 -15.32
C VAL A 297 -14.60 -7.58 -15.94
N ALA A 298 -15.88 -7.95 -15.99
CA ALA A 298 -16.95 -7.10 -16.52
C ALA A 298 -17.19 -5.86 -15.67
N TYR A 299 -17.13 -6.01 -14.34
CA TYR A 299 -17.22 -4.89 -13.40
C TYR A 299 -16.12 -3.87 -13.68
N ALA A 300 -14.86 -4.29 -13.74
CA ALA A 300 -13.74 -3.41 -14.07
C ALA A 300 -13.90 -2.75 -15.46
N HIS A 301 -14.35 -3.50 -16.45
CA HIS A 301 -14.60 -2.97 -17.80
C HIS A 301 -15.66 -1.86 -17.79
N ARG A 302 -16.80 -2.09 -17.12
CA ARG A 302 -17.88 -1.10 -17.05
C ARG A 302 -17.50 0.13 -16.23
N ILE A 303 -16.72 -0.04 -15.16
CA ILE A 303 -16.16 1.10 -14.40
C ILE A 303 -15.27 1.96 -15.30
N ARG A 304 -14.48 1.37 -16.21
CA ARG A 304 -13.67 2.12 -17.18
C ARG A 304 -14.52 3.04 -18.05
N GLU A 305 -15.60 2.51 -18.61
CA GLU A 305 -16.53 3.27 -19.44
C GLU A 305 -17.15 4.43 -18.64
N ARG A 306 -17.59 4.17 -17.41
CA ARG A 306 -18.20 5.18 -16.54
C ARG A 306 -17.22 6.29 -16.16
N LEU A 307 -15.97 5.94 -15.84
CA LEU A 307 -14.92 6.93 -15.52
C LEU A 307 -14.51 7.75 -16.75
N ALA A 308 -14.42 7.13 -17.94
CA ALA A 308 -14.14 7.84 -19.18
C ALA A 308 -15.26 8.84 -19.53
N GLY A 309 -16.52 8.44 -19.35
CA GLY A 309 -17.67 9.32 -19.55
C GLY A 309 -17.76 10.48 -18.57
N ALA A 310 -17.31 10.28 -17.32
CA ALA A 310 -17.27 11.33 -16.29
C ALA A 310 -16.10 12.32 -16.47
N GLY A 311 -14.98 11.89 -17.07
CA GLY A 311 -13.78 12.70 -17.26
C GLY A 311 -13.84 13.68 -18.44
N ALA A 312 -14.67 13.42 -19.45
CA ALA A 312 -14.71 14.19 -20.70
C ALA A 312 -15.12 15.68 -20.57
N PRO A 313 -15.98 16.11 -19.62
CA PRO A 313 -16.30 17.53 -19.41
C PRO A 313 -15.49 18.20 -18.28
N ALA A 314 -14.69 17.44 -17.52
CA ALA A 314 -13.98 17.91 -16.33
C ALA A 314 -12.47 18.06 -16.54
N ALA A 315 -11.97 17.91 -17.78
CA ALA A 315 -10.67 18.43 -18.16
C ALA A 315 -10.66 19.92 -17.83
N SER A 316 -9.90 20.29 -16.79
CA SER A 316 -9.89 21.59 -16.12
C SER A 316 -10.56 22.69 -16.94
N ALA A 317 -11.76 23.11 -16.53
CA ALA A 317 -12.43 24.29 -17.12
C ALA A 317 -11.50 25.52 -17.12
N ASP A 318 -10.42 25.46 -16.33
CA ASP A 318 -9.33 26.40 -16.29
C ASP A 318 -8.10 25.91 -17.10
N THR A 319 -7.86 26.55 -18.23
CA THR A 319 -6.71 26.27 -19.12
C THR A 319 -5.35 26.47 -18.46
N ARG A 320 -5.27 27.20 -17.33
CA ARG A 320 -4.02 27.45 -16.60
C ARG A 320 -3.42 26.21 -15.94
N LEU A 321 -4.23 25.16 -15.69
CA LEU A 321 -3.74 23.90 -15.11
C LEU A 321 -3.20 22.92 -16.16
N VAL A 322 -3.47 23.15 -17.44
CA VAL A 322 -3.04 22.24 -18.53
C VAL A 322 -1.52 22.03 -18.52
N PRO A 323 -0.66 23.07 -18.39
CA PRO A 323 0.80 22.88 -18.35
C PRO A 323 1.28 22.07 -17.13
N VAL A 324 0.64 22.26 -15.96
CA VAL A 324 0.97 21.54 -14.73
C VAL A 324 0.67 20.06 -14.88
N LEU A 325 -0.53 19.75 -15.40
CA LEU A 325 -0.96 18.38 -15.64
C LEU A 325 -0.08 17.69 -16.69
N ALA A 326 0.34 18.41 -17.73
CA ALA A 326 1.29 17.90 -18.73
C ALA A 326 2.68 17.62 -18.12
N LYS A 327 3.21 18.51 -17.28
CA LYS A 327 4.47 18.29 -16.56
C LYS A 327 4.38 17.06 -15.63
N ARG A 328 3.26 16.89 -14.91
CA ARG A 328 3.02 15.72 -14.05
C ARG A 328 2.95 14.43 -14.87
N ASP A 329 2.22 14.43 -15.97
CA ASP A 329 2.11 13.26 -16.86
C ASP A 329 3.47 12.85 -17.44
N ALA A 330 4.30 13.83 -17.84
CA ALA A 330 5.67 13.59 -18.29
C ALA A 330 6.54 12.98 -17.17
N ALA A 331 6.46 13.49 -15.95
CA ALA A 331 7.19 12.95 -14.80
C ALA A 331 6.75 11.52 -14.46
N VAL A 332 5.45 11.24 -14.50
CA VAL A 332 4.88 9.90 -14.30
C VAL A 332 5.38 8.93 -15.37
N THR A 333 5.37 9.36 -16.64
CA THR A 333 5.86 8.55 -17.76
C THR A 333 7.34 8.23 -17.62
N ALA A 334 8.18 9.24 -17.38
CA ALA A 334 9.62 9.06 -17.20
C ALA A 334 9.95 8.13 -16.03
N ARG A 335 9.30 8.32 -14.87
CA ARG A 335 9.50 7.45 -13.70
C ARG A 335 9.04 6.01 -13.97
N PHE A 336 7.89 5.83 -14.64
CA PHE A 336 7.39 4.50 -14.96
C PHE A 336 8.34 3.75 -15.90
N GLU A 337 8.83 4.40 -16.95
CA GLU A 337 9.74 3.77 -17.92
C GLU A 337 11.09 3.40 -17.28
N ALA A 338 11.61 4.27 -16.41
CA ALA A 338 12.82 3.98 -15.65
C ALA A 338 12.65 2.78 -14.69
N MET A 339 11.49 2.67 -14.03
CA MET A 339 11.22 1.59 -13.08
C MET A 339 10.89 0.25 -13.76
N PHE A 340 10.26 0.28 -14.95
CA PHE A 340 9.69 -0.90 -15.58
C PHE A 340 9.96 -0.99 -17.09
N PRO A 341 11.21 -1.26 -17.52
CA PRO A 341 11.59 -1.29 -18.94
C PRO A 341 11.03 -2.48 -19.75
N GLY A 342 10.27 -3.39 -19.13
CA GLY A 342 9.83 -4.65 -19.76
C GLY A 342 8.37 -5.03 -19.48
N VAL A 343 7.49 -4.07 -19.19
CA VAL A 343 6.07 -4.36 -18.90
C VAL A 343 5.37 -4.93 -20.13
N ARG A 344 4.54 -5.95 -19.91
CA ARG A 344 3.69 -6.54 -20.95
C ARG A 344 2.23 -6.31 -20.61
N VAL A 345 1.43 -5.99 -21.62
CA VAL A 345 -0.03 -5.92 -21.48
C VAL A 345 -0.60 -7.33 -21.47
N ARG A 346 -1.42 -7.64 -20.45
CA ARG A 346 -2.13 -8.92 -20.37
C ARG A 346 -3.61 -8.70 -20.66
N ARG A 347 -4.19 -9.55 -21.50
CA ARG A 347 -5.64 -9.60 -21.74
C ARG A 347 -6.28 -10.65 -20.84
N SER A 348 -7.44 -10.34 -20.29
CA SER A 348 -8.27 -11.29 -19.53
C SER A 348 -9.24 -12.00 -20.47
N SER A 349 -9.37 -13.33 -20.33
CA SER A 349 -10.43 -14.08 -21.01
C SER A 349 -11.69 -14.17 -20.14
N VAL A 350 -12.85 -14.21 -20.78
CA VAL A 350 -14.17 -14.28 -20.13
C VAL A 350 -14.89 -15.51 -20.66
N SER A 351 -15.50 -16.30 -19.77
CA SER A 351 -16.13 -17.58 -20.12
C SER A 351 -17.54 -17.78 -19.53
N SER A 352 -18.10 -16.77 -18.86
CA SER A 352 -19.47 -16.80 -18.33
C SER A 352 -20.21 -15.52 -18.71
N ALA A 353 -21.20 -15.67 -19.59
CA ALA A 353 -22.08 -14.57 -20.01
C ALA A 353 -22.91 -14.02 -18.84
N ASP A 354 -23.45 -14.90 -18.00
CA ASP A 354 -24.18 -14.48 -16.79
C ASP A 354 -23.28 -13.69 -15.82
N GLY A 355 -22.03 -14.15 -15.64
CA GLY A 355 -21.03 -13.46 -14.84
C GLY A 355 -20.77 -12.08 -15.37
N TRP A 356 -20.59 -11.97 -16.69
CA TRP A 356 -20.41 -10.70 -17.36
C TRP A 356 -21.59 -9.74 -17.13
N GLY A 357 -22.82 -10.18 -17.43
CA GLY A 357 -24.02 -9.35 -17.28
C GLY A 357 -24.22 -8.85 -15.85
N ALA A 358 -24.04 -9.72 -14.86
CA ALA A 358 -24.14 -9.33 -13.46
C ALA A 358 -23.04 -8.33 -13.03
N GLY A 359 -21.82 -8.49 -13.56
CA GLY A 359 -20.71 -7.56 -13.31
C GLY A 359 -20.99 -6.16 -13.85
N VAL A 360 -21.55 -6.06 -15.05
CA VAL A 360 -21.97 -4.78 -15.65
C VAL A 360 -23.05 -4.11 -14.79
N LEU A 361 -24.12 -4.84 -14.43
CA LEU A 361 -25.23 -4.32 -13.62
C LEU A 361 -24.79 -3.87 -12.22
N ALA A 362 -23.80 -4.55 -11.63
CA ALA A 362 -23.21 -4.13 -10.37
C ALA A 362 -22.37 -2.85 -10.55
N ALA A 363 -21.57 -2.78 -11.61
CA ALA A 363 -20.76 -1.61 -11.91
C ALA A 363 -21.60 -0.37 -12.24
N ASP A 364 -22.79 -0.50 -12.84
CA ASP A 364 -23.70 0.65 -13.06
C ASP A 364 -24.19 1.28 -11.75
N ARG A 365 -24.37 0.46 -10.71
CA ARG A 365 -24.82 0.88 -9.38
C ARG A 365 -23.69 1.35 -8.47
N ALA A 366 -22.44 1.11 -8.85
CA ALA A 366 -21.29 1.45 -8.03
C ALA A 366 -21.14 2.97 -7.84
N ASP A 367 -20.76 3.36 -6.64
CA ASP A 367 -20.40 4.74 -6.31
C ASP A 367 -18.93 5.02 -6.67
N LEU A 368 -18.72 6.05 -7.49
CA LEU A 368 -17.42 6.50 -7.98
C LEU A 368 -16.85 7.68 -7.16
N HIS A 369 -17.62 8.23 -6.21
CA HIS A 369 -17.23 9.41 -5.44
C HIS A 369 -17.18 9.10 -3.93
N PRO A 370 -16.17 8.35 -3.47
CA PRO A 370 -16.02 8.05 -2.04
C PRO A 370 -15.91 9.36 -1.25
N GLY A 371 -16.98 9.76 -0.57
CA GLY A 371 -17.03 10.97 0.27
C GLY A 371 -18.17 11.96 -0.04
N ARG A 372 -18.86 11.88 -1.19
CA ARG A 372 -20.11 12.62 -1.39
C ARG A 372 -21.28 11.70 -1.04
N ARG A 373 -21.76 11.75 0.20
CA ARG A 373 -23.14 11.28 0.47
C ARG A 373 -24.05 12.02 -0.52
N ARG A 374 -24.77 11.28 -1.36
CA ARG A 374 -25.85 11.85 -2.16
C ARG A 374 -26.76 12.60 -1.21
N ILE A 375 -26.83 13.92 -1.34
CA ILE A 375 -27.99 14.66 -0.88
C ILE A 375 -29.09 14.22 -1.85
N ALA A 376 -29.82 13.17 -1.46
CA ALA A 376 -31.07 12.83 -2.10
C ALA A 376 -32.08 13.86 -1.60
N GLY A 377 -32.54 14.71 -2.52
CA GLY A 377 -33.81 15.41 -2.36
C GLY A 377 -34.98 14.45 -2.55
#